data_AF-A0AA36MDQ1-F1
#
_entry.id   AF-A0AA36MDQ1-F1
#
_cell.length_a   1.000
_cell.length_b   1.000
_cell.length_c   1.000
_cell.angle_alpha   90.00
_cell.angle_beta   90.00
_cell.angle_gamma   90.00
#
_symmetry.space_group_name_H-M   'P 1'
#
loop_
_entity.id
_entity.type
_entity.pdbx_description
1 polymer ?
#
loop_
_entity_poly.entity_id
_entity_poly.type
_entity_poly.pdbx_seq_one_letter_code
_entity_poly.pdbx_strand_id
1 'polypeptide(L)'
;MTTTAYLIPFIFIATYAQERLKDLPLAPDYCKNGGAFVNGECVCTLRYEGKQCEQERCLNGGRRHKANGQVRCHCPFGLSGDRCEKVTYCEPGKGKLVNGKCECSSKWTGLFCQMRTCYNGIPTGGMDGFCLCDVGFTGPFCDVPLICENGGKVTQDNECACQAEYTGERCELCAVGHSMENGRCVPEVLESSLIAQTGSLSSKPFAWPIVLIGGGAALAAVLLITMITLAVRRWSSKPSRENSVHGQPDATDV
;
A
#
# COMPACT_ATOMS: atom_id res chain seq x y z
N MET A 1 -103.33 50.34 5.62
CA MET A 1 -102.30 51.01 4.81
C MET A 1 -100.95 50.64 5.42
N THR A 2 -100.27 49.71 4.77
CA THR A 2 -99.05 49.03 5.24
C THR A 2 -97.82 49.85 4.85
N THR A 3 -97.08 50.33 5.84
CA THR A 3 -95.75 50.90 5.69
C THR A 3 -94.70 49.83 5.99
N THR A 4 -94.06 49.28 4.96
CA THR A 4 -92.85 48.46 5.11
C THR A 4 -91.66 49.22 4.54
N ALA A 5 -90.85 49.77 5.44
CA ALA A 5 -89.56 50.38 5.14
C ALA A 5 -88.52 49.28 4.87
N TYR A 6 -87.89 49.34 3.70
CA TYR A 6 -86.78 48.46 3.32
C TYR A 6 -85.50 48.91 4.04
N LEU A 7 -85.16 48.24 5.14
CA LEU A 7 -83.82 48.26 5.71
C LEU A 7 -82.97 47.23 4.97
N ILE A 8 -82.25 47.68 3.95
CA ILE A 8 -81.17 46.90 3.33
C ILE A 8 -80.01 46.87 4.34
N PRO A 9 -79.55 45.70 4.80
CA PRO A 9 -78.51 45.64 5.81
C PRO A 9 -77.16 46.00 5.18
N PHE A 10 -76.56 47.08 5.69
CA PHE A 10 -75.17 47.52 5.44
C PHE A 10 -74.10 46.44 5.69
N ILE A 11 -74.48 45.26 6.19
CA ILE A 11 -73.61 44.14 6.51
C ILE A 11 -73.09 43.43 5.25
N PHE A 12 -73.79 43.49 4.12
CA PHE A 12 -73.39 42.78 2.89
C PHE A 12 -72.31 43.48 2.05
N ILE A 13 -71.99 44.74 2.31
CA ILE A 13 -70.97 45.47 1.54
C ILE A 13 -69.56 45.20 2.11
N ALA A 14 -69.45 44.96 3.43
CA ALA A 14 -68.17 44.73 4.09
C ALA A 14 -67.56 43.35 3.78
N THR A 15 -68.38 42.33 3.51
CA THR A 15 -67.90 40.99 3.15
C THR A 15 -67.46 40.89 1.69
N TYR A 16 -68.11 41.64 0.78
CA TYR A 16 -67.75 41.67 -0.65
C TYR A 16 -66.44 42.42 -0.94
N ALA A 17 -66.05 43.39 -0.10
CA ALA A 17 -64.81 44.14 -0.27
C ALA A 17 -63.55 43.35 0.14
N GLN A 18 -63.69 42.40 1.08
CA GLN A 18 -62.56 41.66 1.64
C GLN A 18 -62.15 40.45 0.78
N GLU A 19 -63.08 39.85 0.02
CA GLU A 19 -62.78 38.73 -0.86
C GLU A 19 -62.11 39.16 -2.18
N ARG A 20 -62.34 40.39 -2.66
CA ARG A 20 -61.74 40.90 -3.91
C ARG A 20 -60.28 41.35 -3.80
N LEU A 21 -59.68 41.38 -2.61
CA LEU A 21 -58.24 41.68 -2.46
C LEU A 21 -57.35 40.45 -2.68
N LYS A 22 -57.90 39.24 -2.53
CA LYS A 22 -57.13 37.98 -2.70
C LYS A 22 -56.81 37.66 -4.16
N ASP A 23 -57.64 38.14 -5.09
CA ASP A 23 -57.52 37.85 -6.52
C ASP A 23 -57.08 39.07 -7.33
N LEU A 24 -56.52 40.10 -6.69
CA LEU A 24 -55.88 41.18 -7.43
C LEU A 24 -54.70 40.55 -8.19
N PRO A 25 -54.69 40.56 -9.54
CA PRO A 25 -53.59 39.97 -10.29
C PRO A 25 -52.32 40.67 -9.84
N LEU A 26 -51.44 39.95 -9.13
CA LEU A 26 -50.14 40.49 -8.78
C LEU A 26 -49.52 40.94 -10.09
N ALA A 27 -49.13 42.22 -10.13
CA ALA A 27 -48.58 42.83 -11.33
C ALA A 27 -47.54 41.88 -11.96
N PRO A 28 -47.45 41.80 -13.30
CA PRO A 28 -46.64 40.81 -14.04
C PRO A 28 -45.13 40.81 -13.72
N ASP A 29 -44.72 41.60 -12.73
CA ASP A 29 -43.36 41.89 -12.32
C ASP A 29 -43.23 41.97 -10.79
N TYR A 30 -44.14 41.35 -10.03
CA TYR A 30 -44.10 41.36 -8.56
C TYR A 30 -42.86 40.67 -8.00
N CYS A 31 -42.50 39.51 -8.58
CA CYS A 31 -41.22 38.86 -8.31
C CYS A 31 -40.18 39.37 -9.30
N LYS A 32 -39.21 40.12 -8.80
CA LYS A 32 -38.10 40.69 -9.57
C LYS A 32 -37.06 39.61 -9.92
N ASN A 33 -36.17 39.96 -10.83
CA ASN A 33 -34.94 39.21 -11.12
C ASN A 33 -35.17 37.71 -11.44
N GLY A 34 -36.24 37.42 -12.18
CA GLY A 34 -36.59 36.06 -12.58
C GLY A 34 -37.11 35.17 -11.45
N GLY A 35 -37.54 35.76 -10.32
CA GLY A 35 -38.24 35.03 -9.27
C GLY A 35 -39.60 34.52 -9.74
N ALA A 36 -40.00 33.33 -9.29
CA ALA A 36 -41.29 32.75 -9.59
C ALA A 36 -42.29 33.03 -8.46
N PHE A 37 -43.51 33.44 -8.79
CA PHE A 37 -44.57 33.60 -7.80
C PHE A 37 -45.27 32.26 -7.58
N VAL A 38 -45.15 31.71 -6.37
CA VAL A 38 -45.70 30.39 -6.01
C VAL A 38 -46.40 30.52 -4.65
N ASN A 39 -47.67 30.11 -4.58
CA ASN A 39 -48.47 30.07 -3.34
C ASN A 39 -48.50 31.38 -2.53
N GLY A 40 -48.50 32.53 -3.20
CA GLY A 40 -48.56 33.83 -2.51
C GLY A 40 -47.20 34.45 -2.16
N GLU A 41 -46.09 33.77 -2.45
CA GLU A 41 -44.74 34.25 -2.16
C GLU A 41 -43.82 34.17 -3.39
N CYS A 42 -42.76 34.99 -3.40
CA CYS A 42 -41.73 34.92 -4.43
C CYS A 42 -40.66 33.89 -4.07
N VAL A 43 -40.47 32.90 -4.93
CA VAL A 43 -39.34 31.98 -4.91
C VAL A 43 -38.22 32.58 -5.75
N CYS A 44 -37.17 33.05 -5.09
CA CYS A 44 -36.06 33.74 -5.74
C CYS A 44 -35.05 32.78 -6.37
N THR A 45 -34.41 33.23 -7.44
CA THR A 45 -33.23 32.56 -7.97
C THR A 45 -32.08 32.60 -6.95
N LEU A 46 -31.10 31.69 -7.08
CA LEU A 46 -30.00 31.53 -6.11
C LEU A 46 -29.23 32.83 -5.79
N ARG A 47 -29.22 33.79 -6.72
CA ARG A 47 -28.48 35.05 -6.59
C ARG A 47 -29.23 36.12 -5.80
N TYR A 48 -30.55 36.00 -5.67
CA TYR A 48 -31.41 37.02 -5.08
C TYR A 48 -32.15 36.50 -3.83
N GLU A 49 -32.65 37.45 -3.07
CA GLU A 49 -33.42 37.28 -1.85
C GLU A 49 -34.31 38.51 -1.63
N GLY A 50 -35.11 38.50 -0.56
CA GLY A 50 -36.13 39.52 -0.30
C GLY A 50 -37.51 39.04 -0.69
N LYS A 51 -38.54 39.78 -0.27
CA LYS A 51 -39.94 39.39 -0.47
C LYS A 51 -40.34 39.37 -1.94
N GLN A 52 -39.65 40.15 -2.75
CA GLN A 52 -39.86 40.31 -4.18
C GLN A 52 -38.59 39.94 -4.97
N CYS A 53 -37.62 39.26 -4.37
CA CYS A 53 -36.33 38.95 -5.00
C CYS A 53 -35.55 40.18 -5.47
N GLU A 54 -35.77 41.30 -4.80
CA GLU A 54 -35.24 42.61 -5.16
C GLU A 54 -33.82 42.86 -4.63
N GLN A 55 -33.32 41.98 -3.76
CA GLN A 55 -32.04 42.13 -3.08
C GLN A 55 -31.07 41.04 -3.54
N GLU A 56 -29.84 41.41 -3.87
CA GLU A 56 -28.79 40.42 -4.11
C GLU A 56 -28.22 39.89 -2.79
N ARG A 57 -27.83 38.61 -2.76
CA ARG A 57 -27.27 37.97 -1.55
C ARG A 57 -25.82 38.40 -1.30
N CYS A 58 -25.43 38.41 -0.02
CA CYS A 58 -24.02 38.46 0.37
C CYS A 58 -23.30 37.16 -0.06
N LEU A 59 -22.07 37.28 -0.53
CA LEU A 59 -21.25 36.17 -1.01
C LEU A 59 -20.19 35.79 0.03
N ASN A 60 -19.57 34.62 -0.16
CA ASN A 60 -18.37 34.19 0.57
C ASN A 60 -18.47 34.31 2.10
N GLY A 61 -19.63 34.01 2.69
CA GLY A 61 -19.86 34.08 4.14
C GLY A 61 -20.11 35.48 4.69
N GLY A 62 -20.33 36.48 3.83
CA GLY A 62 -20.76 37.82 4.21
C GLY A 62 -22.06 37.81 5.02
N ARG A 63 -22.08 38.57 6.12
CA ARG A 63 -23.25 38.68 7.00
C ARG A 63 -24.01 39.95 6.69
N ARG A 64 -25.33 39.85 6.57
CA ARG A 64 -26.18 41.02 6.34
C ARG A 64 -26.20 41.89 7.59
N HIS A 65 -26.14 43.19 7.39
CA HIS A 65 -26.53 44.16 8.42
C HIS A 65 -27.30 45.30 7.79
N LYS A 66 -28.18 45.91 8.57
CA LYS A 66 -28.96 47.07 8.13
C LYS A 66 -28.31 48.32 8.71
N ALA A 67 -27.83 49.20 7.84
CA ALA A 67 -27.29 50.50 8.23
C ALA A 67 -28.08 51.59 7.48
N ASN A 68 -28.69 52.51 8.23
CA ASN A 68 -29.47 53.64 7.69
C ASN A 68 -30.57 53.21 6.70
N GLY A 69 -31.30 52.13 7.03
CA GLY A 69 -32.40 51.65 6.18
C GLY A 69 -31.97 50.78 5.00
N GLN A 70 -30.70 50.81 4.60
CA GLN A 70 -30.15 50.00 3.51
C GLN A 70 -29.50 48.72 4.06
N VAL A 71 -29.70 47.61 3.35
CA VAL A 71 -29.02 46.35 3.68
C VAL A 71 -27.66 46.33 3.00
N ARG A 72 -26.61 46.07 3.79
CA ARG A 72 -25.23 45.94 3.33
C ARG A 72 -24.60 44.65 3.86
N CYS A 73 -23.59 44.16 3.16
CA CYS A 73 -22.82 43.01 3.61
C CYS A 73 -21.65 43.45 4.48
N HIS A 74 -21.53 42.84 5.65
CA HIS A 74 -20.30 42.88 6.45
C HIS A 74 -19.42 41.70 6.02
N CYS A 75 -18.26 42.02 5.47
CA CYS A 75 -17.40 41.02 4.85
C CYS A 75 -16.45 40.36 5.86
N PRO A 76 -16.24 39.03 5.74
CA PRO A 76 -15.19 38.36 6.47
C PRO A 76 -13.81 38.89 6.07
N PHE A 77 -12.80 38.52 6.85
CA PHE A 77 -11.41 38.87 6.57
C PHE A 77 -11.01 38.46 5.14
N GLY A 78 -10.22 39.32 4.49
CA GLY A 78 -9.71 39.10 3.13
C GLY A 78 -10.73 39.34 2.02
N LEU A 79 -11.91 39.88 2.33
CA LEU A 79 -12.98 40.16 1.36
C LEU A 79 -13.50 41.60 1.47
N SER A 80 -14.00 42.12 0.35
CA SER A 80 -14.56 43.46 0.21
C SER A 80 -15.56 43.53 -0.95
N GLY A 81 -16.12 44.71 -1.19
CA GLY A 81 -17.20 44.93 -2.15
C GLY A 81 -18.57 44.91 -1.48
N ASP A 82 -19.59 45.38 -2.19
CA ASP A 82 -20.94 45.53 -1.63
C ASP A 82 -21.55 44.17 -1.21
N ARG A 83 -21.04 43.07 -1.79
CA ARG A 83 -21.48 41.70 -1.52
C ARG A 83 -20.34 40.78 -1.08
N CYS A 84 -19.16 41.30 -0.73
CA CYS A 84 -17.99 40.49 -0.38
C CYS A 84 -17.47 39.63 -1.54
N GLU A 85 -17.63 40.13 -2.76
CA GLU A 85 -17.24 39.46 -4.01
C GLU A 85 -15.76 39.67 -4.38
N LYS A 86 -15.12 40.71 -3.82
CA LYS A 86 -13.74 41.07 -4.13
C LYS A 86 -12.82 40.53 -3.05
N VAL A 87 -11.86 39.72 -3.44
CA VAL A 87 -10.76 39.27 -2.59
C VAL A 87 -9.76 40.41 -2.40
N THR A 88 -9.24 40.57 -1.18
CA THR A 88 -8.22 41.56 -0.82
C THR A 88 -6.96 40.93 -0.24
N TYR A 89 -6.98 39.62 -0.01
CA TYR A 89 -5.87 38.85 0.56
C TYR A 89 -5.69 37.55 -0.22
N CYS A 90 -4.43 37.21 -0.51
CA CYS A 90 -4.03 35.90 -1.01
C CYS A 90 -2.94 35.37 -0.11
N GLU A 91 -2.89 34.05 0.08
CA GLU A 91 -1.90 33.42 0.93
C GLU A 91 -0.48 33.65 0.36
N PRO A 92 0.46 34.20 1.16
CA PRO A 92 1.79 34.57 0.70
C PRO A 92 2.54 33.42 0.05
N GLY A 93 3.13 33.68 -1.13
CA GLY A 93 3.88 32.69 -1.90
C GLY A 93 3.04 31.66 -2.64
N LYS A 94 1.72 31.59 -2.38
CA LYS A 94 0.81 30.60 -2.99
C LYS A 94 -0.06 31.19 -4.10
N GLY A 95 -0.10 32.50 -4.23
CA GLY A 95 -0.80 33.18 -5.32
C GLY A 95 -0.53 34.68 -5.34
N LYS A 96 -1.15 35.36 -6.30
CA LYS A 96 -1.08 36.81 -6.48
C LYS A 96 -2.49 37.40 -6.53
N LEU A 97 -2.68 38.56 -5.91
CA LEU A 97 -3.94 39.28 -5.97
C LEU A 97 -4.01 40.08 -7.28
N VAL A 98 -4.96 39.75 -8.15
CA VAL A 98 -5.18 40.39 -9.45
C VAL A 98 -6.67 40.73 -9.59
N ASN A 99 -6.99 42.01 -9.77
CA ASN A 99 -8.35 42.50 -10.00
C ASN A 99 -9.41 41.98 -8.99
N GLY A 100 -9.06 41.92 -7.71
CA GLY A 100 -9.96 41.46 -6.65
C GLY A 100 -10.18 39.95 -6.63
N LYS A 101 -9.28 39.16 -7.20
CA LYS A 101 -9.25 37.69 -7.17
C LYS A 101 -7.83 37.20 -6.92
N CYS A 102 -7.68 36.00 -6.37
CA CYS A 102 -6.37 35.36 -6.29
C CYS A 102 -6.11 34.50 -7.53
N GLU A 103 -4.99 34.76 -8.19
CA GLU A 103 -4.40 33.87 -9.18
C GLU A 103 -3.42 32.95 -8.47
N CYS A 104 -3.80 31.69 -8.29
CA CYS A 104 -3.01 30.74 -7.53
C CYS A 104 -1.81 30.22 -8.33
N SER A 105 -0.68 30.10 -7.64
CA SER A 105 0.50 29.39 -8.13
C SER A 105 0.20 27.91 -8.34
N SER A 106 1.05 27.21 -9.08
CA SER A 106 0.94 25.76 -9.28
C SER A 106 0.79 25.02 -7.96
N LYS A 107 -0.11 24.03 -7.93
CA LYS A 107 -0.42 23.16 -6.78
C LYS A 107 -1.23 23.83 -5.64
N TRP A 108 -1.73 25.05 -5.83
CA TRP A 108 -2.61 25.75 -4.87
C TRP A 108 -3.94 26.13 -5.49
N THR A 109 -4.99 26.16 -4.66
CA THR A 109 -6.37 26.46 -5.03
C THR A 109 -7.13 27.09 -3.87
N GLY A 110 -8.40 27.43 -4.10
CA GLY A 110 -9.27 28.10 -3.15
C GLY A 110 -9.32 29.61 -3.30
N LEU A 111 -10.30 30.22 -2.63
CA LEU A 111 -10.60 31.66 -2.76
C LEU A 111 -9.40 32.56 -2.45
N PHE A 112 -8.54 32.13 -1.53
CA PHE A 112 -7.32 32.83 -1.09
C PHE A 112 -6.03 32.05 -1.44
N CYS A 113 -6.09 31.04 -2.31
CA CYS A 113 -4.98 30.10 -2.60
C CYS A 113 -4.45 29.36 -1.35
N GLN A 114 -5.32 29.16 -0.37
CA GLN A 114 -4.99 28.56 0.92
C GLN A 114 -5.02 27.01 0.89
N MET A 115 -5.68 26.41 -0.10
CA MET A 115 -5.85 24.96 -0.19
C MET A 115 -4.85 24.35 -1.16
N ARG A 116 -4.32 23.18 -0.84
CA ARG A 116 -3.48 22.41 -1.77
C ARG A 116 -4.35 21.80 -2.86
N THR A 117 -3.80 21.68 -4.06
CA THR A 117 -4.38 20.84 -5.11
C THR A 117 -3.90 19.41 -4.89
N CYS A 118 -4.83 18.49 -4.65
CA CYS A 118 -4.55 17.06 -4.55
C CYS A 118 -4.86 16.41 -5.90
N TYR A 119 -3.88 15.77 -6.53
CA TYR A 119 -4.05 15.21 -7.87
C TYR A 119 -4.72 13.83 -7.85
N ASN A 120 -4.27 12.94 -6.98
CA ASN A 120 -4.85 11.61 -6.77
C ASN A 120 -5.23 11.45 -5.29
N GLY A 121 -6.26 12.18 -4.88
CA GLY A 121 -6.72 12.18 -3.51
C GLY A 121 -7.62 13.37 -3.19
N ILE A 122 -7.92 13.54 -1.91
CA ILE A 122 -8.81 14.58 -1.42
C ILE A 122 -8.08 15.55 -0.46
N PRO A 123 -8.35 16.86 -0.55
CA PRO A 123 -7.83 17.81 0.42
C PRO A 123 -8.54 17.65 1.77
N THR A 124 -7.79 17.66 2.85
CA THR A 124 -8.34 17.85 4.20
C THR A 124 -8.64 19.33 4.40
N GLY A 125 -9.75 19.63 5.09
CA GLY A 125 -10.24 21.00 5.22
C GLY A 125 -9.32 21.89 6.06
N GLY A 126 -9.28 23.18 5.75
CA GLY A 126 -8.59 24.21 6.53
C GLY A 126 -7.41 24.87 5.81
N MET A 127 -6.75 25.81 6.49
CA MET A 127 -5.54 26.50 5.98
C MET A 127 -4.28 25.61 6.06
N ASP A 128 -4.26 24.67 7.01
CA ASP A 128 -3.19 23.68 7.20
C ASP A 128 -3.57 22.30 6.63
N GLY A 129 -4.54 22.29 5.71
CA GLY A 129 -4.97 21.08 5.02
C GLY A 129 -3.82 20.39 4.29
N PHE A 130 -3.84 19.06 4.35
CA PHE A 130 -2.95 18.16 3.61
C PHE A 130 -3.79 17.32 2.64
N CYS A 131 -3.13 16.58 1.75
CA CYS A 131 -3.84 15.67 0.86
C CYS A 131 -3.89 14.26 1.48
N LEU A 132 -5.08 13.68 1.55
CA LEU A 132 -5.25 12.25 1.76
C LEU A 132 -5.19 11.58 0.40
N CYS A 133 -4.13 10.81 0.16
CA CYS A 133 -3.89 10.20 -1.14
C CYS A 133 -4.70 8.92 -1.36
N ASP A 134 -5.14 8.75 -2.60
CA ASP A 134 -5.71 7.49 -3.07
C ASP A 134 -4.66 6.37 -3.03
N VAL A 135 -5.13 5.13 -3.03
CA VAL A 135 -4.26 3.94 -3.02
C VAL A 135 -3.34 3.95 -4.26
N GLY A 136 -2.04 3.77 -4.06
CA GLY A 136 -1.00 3.82 -5.08
C GLY A 136 -0.34 5.19 -5.27
N PHE A 137 -0.67 6.19 -4.46
CA PHE A 137 -0.08 7.54 -4.55
C PHE A 137 0.37 8.08 -3.20
N THR A 138 1.40 8.93 -3.23
CA THR A 138 2.03 9.52 -2.06
C THR A 138 2.49 10.96 -2.34
N GLY A 139 3.12 11.57 -1.34
CA GLY A 139 3.62 12.94 -1.36
C GLY A 139 2.58 13.98 -0.94
N PRO A 140 3.01 15.22 -0.70
CA PRO A 140 2.15 16.27 -0.12
C PRO A 140 1.01 16.74 -1.04
N PHE A 141 1.01 16.31 -2.31
CA PHE A 141 -0.01 16.64 -3.31
C PHE A 141 -0.58 15.39 -4.02
N CYS A 142 -0.20 14.19 -3.57
CA CYS A 142 -0.61 12.92 -4.19
C CYS A 142 -0.28 12.84 -5.69
N ASP A 143 0.85 13.42 -6.08
CA ASP A 143 1.37 13.43 -7.45
C ASP A 143 2.51 12.43 -7.66
N VAL A 144 2.94 11.72 -6.62
CA VAL A 144 4.00 10.72 -6.68
C VAL A 144 3.39 9.32 -6.64
N PRO A 145 3.57 8.47 -7.67
CA PRO A 145 3.11 7.09 -7.61
C PRO A 145 3.92 6.28 -6.59
N LEU A 146 3.24 5.51 -5.75
CA LEU A 146 3.84 4.48 -4.92
C LEU A 146 4.16 3.26 -5.79
N ILE A 147 5.44 2.95 -5.92
CA ILE A 147 5.94 1.84 -6.73
C ILE A 147 6.58 0.88 -5.75
N CYS A 148 6.16 -0.37 -5.79
CA CYS A 148 6.76 -1.46 -5.04
C CYS A 148 7.66 -2.25 -5.99
N GLU A 149 8.95 -2.29 -5.69
CA GLU A 149 9.97 -3.02 -6.45
C GLU A 149 9.86 -4.52 -6.20
N ASN A 150 10.62 -5.30 -6.97
CA ASN A 150 10.83 -6.73 -6.75
C ASN A 150 9.54 -7.57 -6.58
N GLY A 151 8.48 -7.17 -7.31
CA GLY A 151 7.20 -7.86 -7.28
C GLY A 151 6.35 -7.61 -6.02
N GLY A 152 6.70 -6.60 -5.22
CA GLY A 152 5.85 -6.11 -4.14
C GLY A 152 4.51 -5.57 -4.66
N LYS A 153 3.51 -5.50 -3.77
CA LYS A 153 2.17 -5.02 -4.10
C LYS A 153 1.73 -3.93 -3.14
N VAL A 154 1.07 -2.90 -3.67
CA VAL A 154 0.48 -1.83 -2.85
C VAL A 154 -0.72 -2.40 -2.07
N THR A 155 -0.74 -2.15 -0.76
CA THR A 155 -1.83 -2.53 0.15
C THR A 155 -2.90 -1.45 0.20
N GLN A 156 -4.03 -1.76 0.86
CA GLN A 156 -5.11 -0.77 1.08
C GLN A 156 -4.67 0.41 1.97
N ASP A 157 -3.65 0.21 2.81
CA ASP A 157 -3.11 1.21 3.72
C ASP A 157 -2.02 2.08 3.06
N ASN A 158 -1.87 1.95 1.73
CA ASN A 158 -0.92 2.70 0.93
C ASN A 158 0.55 2.41 1.27
N GLU A 159 0.84 1.14 1.59
CA GLU A 159 2.17 0.62 1.88
C GLU A 159 2.53 -0.50 0.90
N CYS A 160 3.81 -0.82 0.76
CA CYS A 160 4.25 -1.96 -0.04
C CYS A 160 4.30 -3.24 0.79
N ALA A 161 3.54 -4.26 0.38
CA ALA A 161 3.71 -5.62 0.85
C ALA A 161 4.77 -6.33 0.00
N CYS A 162 5.88 -6.72 0.63
CA CYS A 162 7.03 -7.31 -0.03
C CYS A 162 6.96 -8.84 -0.11
N GLN A 163 7.70 -9.41 -1.08
CA GLN A 163 8.00 -10.85 -1.08
C GLN A 163 9.00 -11.19 0.03
N ALA A 164 9.07 -12.45 0.42
CA ALA A 164 9.79 -12.89 1.62
C ALA A 164 11.29 -12.53 1.61
N GLU A 165 11.90 -12.48 0.42
CA GLU A 165 13.31 -12.19 0.21
C GLU A 165 13.64 -10.69 0.21
N TYR A 166 12.62 -9.82 0.25
CA TYR A 166 12.74 -8.38 0.11
C TYR A 166 12.10 -7.61 1.27
N THR A 167 12.57 -6.39 1.51
CA THR A 167 12.10 -5.48 2.57
C THR A 167 12.32 -4.01 2.15
N GLY A 168 11.95 -3.07 3.01
CA GLY A 168 11.99 -1.63 2.73
C GLY A 168 10.61 -1.06 2.39
N GLU A 169 10.49 0.27 2.39
CA GLU A 169 9.21 0.95 2.13
C GLU A 169 8.68 0.68 0.71
N ARG A 170 9.58 0.33 -0.21
CA ARG A 170 9.28 0.02 -1.60
C ARG A 170 9.77 -1.37 -2.00
N CYS A 171 10.06 -2.26 -1.05
CA CYS A 171 10.61 -3.59 -1.30
C CYS A 171 11.94 -3.60 -2.07
N GLU A 172 12.73 -2.54 -1.92
CA GLU A 172 13.97 -2.30 -2.64
C GLU A 172 15.20 -2.94 -1.99
N LEU A 173 15.08 -3.39 -0.74
CA LEU A 173 16.17 -3.96 0.05
C LEU A 173 16.04 -5.48 0.15
N CYS A 174 17.15 -6.19 0.38
CA CYS A 174 17.07 -7.61 0.73
C CYS A 174 16.63 -7.77 2.19
N ALA A 175 15.76 -8.75 2.43
CA ALA A 175 15.35 -9.13 3.78
C ALA A 175 16.55 -9.67 4.58
N VAL A 176 16.40 -9.71 5.91
CA VAL A 176 17.44 -10.22 6.81
C VAL A 176 17.79 -11.67 6.46
N GLY A 177 19.07 -11.97 6.31
CA GLY A 177 19.57 -13.29 5.89
C GLY A 177 19.56 -13.50 4.38
N HIS A 178 19.31 -12.45 3.58
CA HIS A 178 19.47 -12.45 2.14
C HIS A 178 20.49 -11.38 1.70
N SER A 179 21.30 -11.71 0.69
CA SER A 179 22.24 -10.79 0.06
C SER A 179 21.92 -10.58 -1.42
N MET A 180 22.31 -9.43 -1.95
CA MET A 180 22.07 -9.06 -3.34
C MET A 180 23.10 -9.76 -4.25
N GLU A 181 22.65 -10.66 -5.10
CA GLU A 181 23.48 -11.34 -6.11
C GLU A 181 22.81 -11.28 -7.49
N ASN A 182 23.50 -10.70 -8.49
CA ASN A 182 23.00 -10.57 -9.86
C ASN A 182 21.59 -9.94 -9.97
N GLY A 183 21.30 -8.93 -9.14
CA GLY A 183 20.02 -8.20 -9.16
C GLY A 183 18.83 -8.94 -8.53
N ARG A 184 19.07 -10.06 -7.83
CA ARG A 184 18.07 -10.74 -6.98
C ARG A 184 18.60 -11.00 -5.58
N CYS A 185 17.71 -11.03 -4.59
CA CYS A 185 18.08 -11.34 -3.22
C CYS A 185 18.14 -12.87 -3.03
N VAL A 186 19.32 -13.39 -2.70
CA VAL A 186 19.58 -14.81 -2.46
C VAL A 186 19.86 -15.06 -0.98
N PRO A 187 19.49 -16.21 -0.41
CA PRO A 187 19.77 -16.51 0.99
C PRO A 187 21.28 -16.55 1.25
N GLU A 188 21.72 -15.89 2.31
CA GLU A 188 23.10 -15.98 2.80
C GLU A 188 23.34 -17.39 3.34
N VAL A 189 24.13 -18.18 2.62
CA VAL A 189 24.48 -19.53 3.06
C VAL A 189 25.49 -19.41 4.19
N LEU A 190 25.03 -19.49 5.44
CA LEU A 190 25.92 -19.61 6.59
C LEU A 190 26.63 -20.96 6.50
N GLU A 191 27.96 -20.98 6.51
CA GLU A 191 28.81 -22.18 6.35
C GLU A 191 28.43 -23.34 7.28
N SER A 192 27.80 -23.06 8.42
CA SER A 192 27.26 -24.06 9.35
C SER A 192 26.12 -24.92 8.77
N SER A 193 25.39 -24.43 7.76
CA SER A 193 24.30 -25.17 7.09
C SER A 193 24.80 -26.10 5.97
N LEU A 194 25.96 -25.80 5.36
CA LEU A 194 26.61 -26.67 4.37
C LEU A 194 27.13 -27.97 5.00
N ILE A 195 27.48 -27.94 6.28
CA ILE A 195 27.94 -29.13 7.01
C ILE A 195 26.78 -30.11 7.27
N ALA A 196 25.52 -29.64 7.32
CA ALA A 196 24.35 -30.50 7.53
C ALA A 196 24.05 -31.44 6.35
N GLN A 197 24.51 -31.12 5.13
CA GLN A 197 24.39 -32.00 3.95
C GLN A 197 25.57 -32.99 3.78
N THR A 198 26.60 -32.91 4.63
CA THR A 198 27.60 -34.00 4.74
C THR A 198 27.24 -35.04 5.81
N GLY A 199 26.07 -34.90 6.44
CA GLY A 199 25.46 -35.95 7.22
C GLY A 199 25.03 -37.11 6.32
N SER A 200 25.76 -38.22 6.40
CA SER A 200 25.41 -39.55 5.86
C SER A 200 26.04 -39.97 4.52
N LEU A 201 27.38 -39.91 4.43
CA LEU A 201 28.17 -40.87 3.62
C LEU A 201 29.60 -41.04 4.17
N SER A 202 29.76 -41.15 5.49
CA SER A 202 31.03 -41.56 6.10
C SER A 202 30.79 -42.47 7.30
N SER A 203 30.27 -43.67 7.01
CA SER A 203 30.26 -44.80 7.95
C SER A 203 30.19 -46.13 7.23
N LYS A 204 31.00 -46.33 6.17
CA LYS A 204 31.45 -47.69 5.87
C LYS A 204 32.70 -47.90 6.74
N PRO A 205 32.70 -48.88 7.67
CA PRO A 205 33.90 -49.18 8.43
C PRO A 205 34.97 -49.58 7.41
N PHE A 206 36.03 -48.78 7.33
CA PHE A 206 37.21 -49.09 6.53
C PHE A 206 37.72 -50.45 6.97
N ALA A 207 37.48 -51.48 6.16
CA ALA A 207 37.87 -52.87 6.38
C ALA A 207 39.40 -53.11 6.30
N TRP A 208 40.22 -52.07 6.49
CA TRP A 208 41.67 -52.19 6.49
C TRP A 208 42.21 -53.10 7.61
N PRO A 209 41.64 -53.11 8.84
CA PRO A 209 42.10 -54.05 9.87
C PRO A 209 41.84 -55.51 9.47
N ILE A 210 40.71 -55.79 8.81
CA ILE A 210 40.32 -57.15 8.39
C ILE A 210 41.18 -57.63 7.21
N VAL A 211 41.50 -56.74 6.26
CA VAL A 211 42.38 -57.04 5.13
C VAL A 211 43.83 -57.28 5.58
N LEU A 212 44.33 -56.51 6.55
CA LEU A 212 45.67 -56.70 7.09
C LEU A 212 45.81 -57.99 7.92
N ILE A 213 44.80 -58.34 8.72
CA ILE A 213 44.78 -59.59 9.50
C ILE A 213 44.62 -60.81 8.57
N GLY A 214 43.75 -60.71 7.55
CA GLY A 214 43.58 -61.75 6.54
C GLY A 214 44.83 -62.00 5.68
N GLY A 215 45.54 -60.93 5.29
CA GLY A 215 46.80 -61.02 4.55
C GLY A 215 47.92 -61.68 5.34
N GLY A 216 48.04 -61.36 6.64
CA GLY A 216 49.03 -61.99 7.53
C GLY A 216 48.78 -63.50 7.72
N ALA A 217 47.53 -63.90 7.91
CA ALA A 217 47.16 -65.31 8.07
C ALA A 217 47.41 -66.13 6.79
N ALA A 218 47.13 -65.56 5.62
CA ALA A 218 47.38 -66.23 4.33
C ALA A 218 48.87 -66.48 4.10
N LEU A 219 49.74 -65.50 4.40
CA LEU A 219 51.19 -65.66 4.28
C LEU A 219 51.74 -66.72 5.23
N ALA A 220 51.25 -66.76 6.48
CA ALA A 220 51.64 -67.79 7.45
C ALA A 220 51.22 -69.20 6.99
N ALA A 221 50.03 -69.35 6.43
CA ALA A 221 49.55 -70.62 5.89
C ALA A 221 50.40 -71.09 4.70
N VAL A 222 50.76 -70.19 3.77
CA VAL A 222 51.64 -70.52 2.65
C VAL A 222 53.03 -70.95 3.14
N LEU A 223 53.60 -70.26 4.12
CA LEU A 223 54.89 -70.65 4.72
C LEU A 223 54.84 -72.00 5.43
N LEU A 224 53.74 -72.32 6.13
CA LEU A 224 53.56 -73.64 6.74
C LEU A 224 53.43 -74.73 5.68
N ILE A 225 52.65 -74.50 4.62
CA ILE A 225 52.50 -75.45 3.52
C ILE A 225 53.84 -75.68 2.81
N THR A 226 54.63 -74.63 2.54
CA THR A 226 55.96 -74.80 1.92
C THR A 226 56.91 -75.56 2.83
N MET A 227 56.92 -75.30 4.14
CA MET A 227 57.73 -76.06 5.09
C MET A 227 57.32 -77.54 5.16
N ILE A 228 56.01 -77.83 5.17
CA ILE A 228 55.48 -79.20 5.15
C ILE A 228 55.87 -79.90 3.84
N THR A 229 55.71 -79.24 2.68
CA THR A 229 56.10 -79.84 1.39
C THR A 229 57.61 -80.10 1.30
N LEU A 230 58.45 -79.22 1.84
CA LEU A 230 59.90 -79.44 1.93
C LEU A 230 60.24 -80.59 2.90
N ALA A 231 59.53 -80.71 4.02
CA ALA A 231 59.70 -81.81 4.96
C ALA A 231 59.27 -83.15 4.33
N VAL A 232 58.14 -83.19 3.62
CA VAL A 232 57.67 -84.39 2.89
C VAL A 232 58.65 -84.77 1.78
N ARG A 233 59.15 -83.81 0.99
CA ARG A 233 60.19 -84.07 -0.03
C ARG A 233 61.49 -84.59 0.57
N ARG A 234 61.87 -84.09 1.75
CA ARG A 234 63.07 -84.55 2.47
C ARG A 234 62.87 -85.91 3.12
N TRP A 235 61.62 -86.30 3.39
CA TRP A 235 61.29 -87.62 3.95
C TRP A 235 61.15 -88.69 2.87
N SER A 236 60.58 -88.33 1.70
CA SER A 236 60.48 -89.23 0.55
C SER A 236 61.81 -89.46 -0.18
N SER A 237 62.85 -88.65 0.09
CA SER A 237 64.20 -88.82 -0.44
C SER A 237 65.09 -89.79 0.36
N LYS A 238 64.54 -90.52 1.35
CA LYS A 238 65.27 -91.61 2.02
C LYS A 238 64.86 -92.95 1.42
N PRO A 239 65.77 -93.70 0.76
CA PRO A 239 65.44 -95.00 0.21
C PRO A 239 65.16 -96.02 1.32
N SER A 240 64.11 -96.82 1.12
CA SER A 240 63.78 -97.99 1.92
C SER A 240 64.78 -99.13 1.65
N ARG A 241 65.17 -99.79 2.74
CA ARG A 241 66.08 -100.93 2.85
C ARG A 241 65.39 -102.23 2.39
N GLU A 242 66.04 -103.03 1.56
CA GLU A 242 65.72 -104.43 1.28
C GLU A 242 67.02 -105.28 1.34
N ASN A 243 66.88 -106.51 1.85
CA ASN A 243 67.93 -107.42 2.30
C ASN A 243 68.32 -108.49 1.26
N SER A 244 69.45 -109.15 1.54
CA SER A 244 69.85 -110.53 1.19
C SER A 244 70.46 -110.80 -0.20
N VAL A 245 71.70 -111.34 -0.23
CA VAL A 245 72.04 -112.75 -0.52
C VAL A 245 73.58 -112.92 -0.59
N HIS A 246 74.10 -113.76 0.30
CA HIS A 246 75.17 -114.79 0.17
C HIS A 246 76.50 -114.56 -0.59
N GLY A 247 77.62 -114.86 0.09
CA GLY A 247 78.91 -115.21 -0.55
C GLY A 247 80.17 -114.95 0.30
N GLN A 248 80.57 -115.94 1.11
CA GLN A 248 81.90 -116.16 1.74
C GLN A 248 82.55 -117.34 0.96
N PRO A 249 83.84 -117.76 1.06
CA PRO A 249 85.04 -117.27 1.79
C PRO A 249 86.31 -117.10 0.90
N ASP A 250 87.38 -116.50 1.46
CA ASP A 250 88.76 -117.06 1.62
C ASP A 250 89.67 -115.91 2.14
N ALA A 251 90.31 -115.98 3.31
CA ALA A 251 91.43 -116.82 3.77
C ALA A 251 92.81 -116.38 3.21
N THR A 252 93.83 -116.47 4.09
CA THR A 252 95.29 -116.18 3.96
C THR A 252 95.75 -114.78 4.39
N ASP A 253 96.83 -114.57 5.15
CA ASP A 253 97.72 -115.39 6.00
C ASP A 253 98.72 -114.41 6.66
N VAL A 254 99.42 -114.89 7.71
CA VAL A 254 100.60 -114.33 8.42
C VAL A 254 100.36 -113.34 9.57
#